data_AF-A0A2M7YU13-F1
#
_entry.id   AF-A0A2M7YU13-F1
#
_cell.length_a   1.000
_cell.length_b   1.000
_cell.length_c   1.000
_cell.angle_alpha   90.00
_cell.angle_beta   90.00
_cell.angle_gamma   90.00
#
_symmetry.space_group_name_H-M   'P 1'
#
loop_
_entity.id
_entity.type
_entity.pdbx_description
1 polymer ?
#
loop_
_entity_poly.entity_id
_entity_poly.type
_entity_poly.pdbx_seq_one_letter_code
_entity_poly.pdbx_strand_id
1 'polypeptide(L)'
;MVVNKAVKQGCMWGCGLMTLVLVAVVGTTSWYAVRMTTDFKAVKEGEERLLSQVKADSAYVEDRRHPPAPERVEAFLAVRRGLHERQLGMEQAVADFVSAGGVKESGPLGFFKGLRAASELAPIYAGFWEKRNELLLQQGMGPREYSFLYRLLYQTYLGHDPADGSLAPAGPVGGAVPSHRLDAGIPAPVWEGDPAQLDSALAEVRLELEAHYSPVTNRLETLFEEPGSP
;
A
#
# COMPACT_ATOMS: atom_id res chain seq x y z
N MET A 1 -41.52 39.87 34.87
CA MET A 1 -40.41 38.94 34.53
C MET A 1 -39.37 39.69 33.73
N VAL A 2 -38.26 40.09 34.35
CA VAL A 2 -37.14 40.74 33.65
C VAL A 2 -36.30 39.62 33.04
N VAL A 3 -36.53 39.31 31.77
CA VAL A 3 -35.69 38.36 31.03
C VAL A 3 -34.31 38.98 30.88
N ASN A 4 -33.33 38.37 31.53
CA ASN A 4 -31.97 38.86 31.67
C ASN A 4 -31.32 38.98 30.28
N LYS A 5 -30.94 40.20 29.84
CA LYS A 5 -30.33 40.46 28.52
C LYS A 5 -29.09 39.60 28.25
N ALA A 6 -28.38 39.21 29.31
CA ALA A 6 -27.22 38.31 29.26
C ALA A 6 -27.55 36.93 28.66
N VAL A 7 -28.76 36.39 28.88
CA VAL A 7 -29.16 35.07 28.35
C VAL A 7 -29.36 35.10 26.83
N LYS A 8 -29.89 36.22 26.29
CA LYS A 8 -30.09 36.38 24.85
C LYS A 8 -28.77 36.56 24.09
N GLN A 9 -27.79 37.23 24.69
CA GLN A 9 -26.47 37.38 24.08
C GLN A 9 -25.70 36.04 24.05
N GLY A 10 -25.79 35.22 25.11
CA GLY A 10 -25.14 33.90 25.12
C GLY A 10 -25.61 32.95 24.00
N CYS A 11 -26.91 32.94 23.70
CA CYS A 11 -27.47 32.08 22.65
C CYS A 11 -26.99 32.48 21.24
N MET A 12 -26.88 33.79 20.98
CA MET A 12 -26.46 34.29 19.67
C MET A 12 -24.99 33.98 19.36
N TRP A 13 -24.10 34.11 20.36
CA TRP A 13 -22.69 33.74 20.21
C TRP A 13 -22.50 32.23 20.09
N GLY A 14 -23.30 31.43 20.82
CA GLY A 14 -23.26 29.96 20.73
C GLY A 14 -23.63 29.44 19.34
N CYS A 15 -24.77 29.88 18.79
CA CYS A 15 -25.20 29.46 17.46
C CYS A 15 -24.26 29.95 16.34
N GLY A 16 -23.74 31.18 16.47
CA GLY A 16 -22.78 31.74 15.52
C GLY A 16 -21.47 30.95 15.49
N LEU A 17 -20.90 30.64 16.66
CA LEU A 17 -19.68 29.85 16.77
C LEU A 17 -19.89 28.42 16.23
N MET A 18 -21.01 27.78 16.57
CA MET A 18 -21.30 26.43 16.08
C MET A 18 -21.44 26.40 14.55
N THR A 19 -22.09 27.39 13.95
CA THR A 19 -22.23 27.51 12.49
C THR A 19 -20.87 27.72 11.82
N LEU A 20 -20.01 28.56 12.40
CA LEU A 20 -18.66 28.81 11.87
C LEU A 20 -17.80 27.55 11.95
N VAL A 21 -17.83 26.84 13.08
CA VAL A 21 -17.14 25.55 13.24
C VAL A 21 -17.65 24.54 12.22
N LEU A 22 -18.97 24.45 12.02
CA LEU A 22 -19.56 23.54 11.04
C LEU A 22 -19.09 23.86 9.61
N VAL A 23 -19.12 25.13 9.19
CA VAL A 23 -18.65 25.56 7.87
C VAL A 23 -17.15 25.28 7.71
N ALA A 24 -16.35 25.51 8.74
CA ALA A 24 -14.91 25.22 8.70
C ALA A 24 -14.66 23.71 8.54
N VAL A 25 -15.38 22.86 9.28
CA VAL A 25 -15.28 21.39 9.18
C VAL A 25 -15.72 20.90 7.80
N VAL A 26 -16.88 21.34 7.30
CA VAL A 26 -17.38 20.95 5.98
C VAL A 26 -16.47 21.46 4.86
N GLY A 27 -15.98 22.70 4.95
CA GLY A 27 -15.09 23.29 3.95
C GLY A 27 -13.74 22.57 3.89
N THR A 28 -13.12 22.30 5.04
CA THR A 28 -11.83 21.60 5.11
C THR A 28 -11.96 20.15 4.64
N THR A 29 -12.99 19.42 5.07
CA THR A 29 -13.24 18.05 4.61
C THR A 29 -13.54 17.97 3.12
N SER A 30 -14.32 18.89 2.57
CA SER A 30 -14.64 18.94 1.13
C SER A 30 -13.40 19.25 0.29
N TRP A 31 -12.61 20.26 0.67
CA TRP A 31 -11.37 20.61 -0.02
C TRP A 31 -10.37 19.44 0.00
N TYR A 32 -10.26 18.78 1.15
CA TYR A 32 -9.40 17.62 1.30
C TYR A 32 -9.85 16.42 0.45
N ALA A 33 -11.15 16.14 0.39
CA ALA A 33 -11.71 15.11 -0.48
C ALA A 33 -11.41 15.41 -1.96
N VAL A 34 -11.49 16.67 -2.38
CA VAL A 34 -11.13 17.06 -3.76
C VAL A 34 -9.65 16.85 -4.05
N ARG A 35 -8.76 17.22 -3.11
CA ARG A 35 -7.31 17.01 -3.31
C ARG A 35 -6.92 15.53 -3.33
N MET A 36 -7.47 14.74 -2.43
CA MET A 36 -7.30 13.29 -2.42
C MET A 36 -7.78 12.66 -3.73
N THR A 37 -8.95 13.09 -4.22
CA THR A 37 -9.47 12.56 -5.48
C THR A 37 -8.60 12.93 -6.67
N THR A 38 -7.90 14.07 -6.67
CA THR A 38 -6.98 14.38 -7.78
C THR A 38 -5.75 13.46 -7.82
N ASP A 39 -5.13 13.19 -6.67
CA ASP A 39 -3.92 12.34 -6.61
C ASP A 39 -4.26 10.89 -6.98
N PHE A 40 -5.37 10.35 -6.44
CA PHE A 40 -5.83 9.00 -6.78
C PHE A 40 -6.46 8.90 -8.16
N LYS A 41 -6.95 10.00 -8.74
CA LYS A 41 -7.42 10.02 -10.13
C LYS A 41 -6.28 9.73 -11.10
N ALA A 42 -5.09 10.29 -10.89
CA ALA A 42 -3.92 9.99 -11.73
C ALA A 42 -3.52 8.51 -11.62
N VAL A 43 -3.58 7.94 -10.41
CA VAL A 43 -3.35 6.50 -10.19
C VAL A 43 -4.34 5.65 -10.99
N LYS A 44 -5.64 5.96 -10.88
CA LYS A 44 -6.71 5.25 -11.57
C LYS A 44 -6.59 5.37 -13.09
N GLU A 45 -6.33 6.56 -13.61
CA GLU A 45 -6.12 6.77 -15.06
C GLU A 45 -4.87 6.03 -15.55
N GLY A 46 -3.81 5.97 -14.74
CA GLY A 46 -2.61 5.17 -15.02
C GLY A 46 -2.88 3.67 -15.02
N GLU A 47 -3.72 3.19 -14.10
CA GLU A 47 -4.15 1.79 -14.03
C GLU A 47 -5.05 1.41 -15.22
N GLU A 48 -6.04 2.23 -15.55
CA GLU A 48 -6.90 2.03 -16.73
C GLU A 48 -6.07 2.00 -18.03
N ARG A 49 -5.05 2.87 -18.12
CA ARG A 49 -4.09 2.86 -19.22
C ARG A 49 -3.25 1.58 -19.25
N LEU A 50 -2.75 1.14 -18.10
CA LEU A 50 -2.01 -0.11 -17.98
C LEU A 50 -2.86 -1.30 -18.44
N LEU A 51 -4.07 -1.42 -17.93
CA LEU A 51 -5.00 -2.52 -18.22
C LEU A 51 -5.51 -2.51 -19.67
N SER A 52 -5.60 -1.33 -20.30
CA SER A 52 -6.03 -1.23 -21.71
C SER A 52 -4.90 -1.51 -22.71
N GLN A 53 -3.65 -1.20 -22.37
CA GLN A 53 -2.50 -1.37 -23.26
C GLN A 53 -1.80 -2.73 -23.09
N VAL A 54 -1.66 -3.19 -21.85
CA VAL A 54 -1.20 -4.55 -21.57
C VAL A 54 -2.42 -5.45 -21.80
N LYS A 55 -2.52 -5.98 -23.02
CA LYS A 55 -3.68 -6.73 -23.54
C LYS A 55 -4.31 -7.64 -22.48
N ALA A 56 -5.64 -7.74 -22.48
CA ALA A 56 -6.36 -8.84 -21.80
C ALA A 56 -5.82 -10.25 -22.18
N ASP A 57 -5.17 -10.37 -23.35
CA ASP A 57 -4.49 -11.57 -23.86
C ASP A 57 -3.09 -11.82 -23.29
N SER A 58 -2.50 -10.91 -22.50
CA SER A 58 -1.45 -11.29 -21.55
C SER A 58 -2.10 -12.01 -20.37
N ALA A 59 -3.03 -12.93 -20.66
CA ALA A 59 -3.58 -13.90 -19.74
C ALA A 59 -2.38 -14.67 -19.22
N TYR A 60 -1.71 -14.09 -18.23
CA TYR A 60 -0.48 -14.58 -17.70
C TYR A 60 -0.86 -15.93 -17.11
N VAL A 61 -0.47 -16.93 -17.90
CA VAL A 61 -0.28 -18.33 -17.59
C VAL A 61 0.48 -18.48 -16.29
N GLU A 62 -0.14 -18.40 -15.11
CA GLU A 62 0.56 -18.77 -13.87
C GLU A 62 1.05 -20.22 -14.01
N ASP A 63 2.29 -20.38 -14.43
CA ASP A 63 2.97 -21.66 -14.47
C ASP A 63 3.64 -21.87 -13.10
N ARG A 64 2.95 -22.61 -12.25
CA ARG A 64 3.42 -22.92 -10.90
C ARG A 64 4.40 -24.09 -10.86
N ARG A 65 4.72 -24.68 -12.02
CA ARG A 65 5.54 -25.89 -12.13
C ARG A 65 6.90 -25.60 -12.77
N HIS A 66 6.99 -24.57 -13.61
CA HIS A 66 8.24 -24.15 -14.24
C HIS A 66 8.68 -22.77 -13.76
N PRO A 67 9.99 -22.56 -13.52
CA PRO A 67 10.48 -21.25 -13.11
C PRO A 67 10.06 -20.17 -14.11
N PRO A 68 9.81 -18.94 -13.66
CA PRO A 68 9.52 -17.84 -14.57
C PRO A 68 10.67 -17.66 -15.55
N ALA A 69 10.34 -17.31 -16.80
CA ALA A 69 11.35 -17.04 -17.80
C ALA A 69 12.31 -15.92 -17.33
N PRO A 70 13.63 -16.02 -17.56
CA PRO A 70 14.61 -15.04 -17.08
C PRO A 70 14.26 -13.60 -17.46
N GLU A 71 13.72 -13.38 -18.66
CA GLU A 71 13.32 -12.06 -19.15
C GLU A 71 12.15 -11.46 -18.35
N ARG A 72 11.28 -12.30 -17.78
CA ARG A 72 10.18 -11.84 -16.91
C ARG A 72 10.64 -11.53 -15.50
N VAL A 73 11.62 -12.27 -14.99
CA VAL A 73 12.29 -11.96 -13.72
C VAL A 73 13.04 -10.63 -13.84
N GLU A 74 13.75 -10.41 -14.95
CA GLU A 74 14.44 -9.15 -15.20
C GLU A 74 13.47 -7.97 -15.36
N ALA A 75 12.35 -8.16 -16.06
CA ALA A 75 11.28 -7.15 -16.14
C ALA A 75 10.73 -6.80 -14.75
N PHE A 76 10.53 -7.79 -13.88
CA PHE A 76 10.12 -7.58 -12.49
C PHE A 76 11.16 -6.77 -11.72
N LEU A 77 12.44 -7.16 -11.78
CA LEU A 77 13.54 -6.45 -11.13
C LEU A 77 13.66 -5.01 -11.64
N ALA A 78 13.45 -4.76 -12.94
CA ALA A 78 13.43 -3.42 -13.49
C ALA A 78 12.33 -2.55 -12.85
N VAL A 79 11.13 -3.10 -12.62
CA VAL A 79 10.08 -2.42 -11.86
C VAL A 79 10.53 -2.16 -10.41
N ARG A 80 11.11 -3.16 -9.74
CA ARG A 80 11.60 -3.02 -8.35
C ARG A 80 12.66 -1.93 -8.21
N ARG A 81 13.67 -1.92 -9.09
CA ARG A 81 14.71 -0.88 -9.16
C ARG A 81 14.10 0.50 -9.34
N GLY A 82 13.15 0.64 -10.28
CA GLY A 82 12.46 1.91 -10.53
C GLY A 82 11.59 2.41 -9.38
N LEU A 83 11.18 1.53 -8.47
CA LEU A 83 10.38 1.87 -7.28
C LEU A 83 11.23 2.13 -6.04
N HIS A 84 12.50 1.75 -6.03
CA HIS A 84 13.31 1.70 -4.81
C HIS A 84 13.35 3.04 -4.05
N GLU A 85 13.59 4.15 -4.72
CA GLU A 85 13.58 5.48 -4.07
C GLU A 85 12.23 5.83 -3.43
N ARG A 86 11.13 5.44 -4.07
CA ARG A 86 9.78 5.67 -3.52
C ARG A 86 9.47 4.73 -2.35
N GLN A 87 10.02 3.52 -2.35
CA GLN A 87 9.92 2.60 -1.21
C GLN A 87 10.62 3.19 0.01
N LEU A 88 11.85 3.68 -0.14
CA LEU A 88 12.58 4.35 0.94
C LEU A 88 11.83 5.57 1.47
N GLY A 89 11.27 6.40 0.57
CA GLY A 89 10.46 7.56 0.97
C GLY A 89 9.19 7.16 1.75
N MET A 90 8.56 6.06 1.35
CA MET A 90 7.38 5.53 2.03
C MET A 90 7.72 4.88 3.38
N GLU A 91 8.83 4.15 3.47
CA GLU A 91 9.36 3.63 4.74
C GLU A 91 9.61 4.75 5.74
N GLN A 92 10.29 5.82 5.30
CA GLN A 92 10.53 6.98 6.13
C GLN A 92 9.22 7.63 6.58
N ALA A 93 8.28 7.85 5.67
CA ALA A 93 7.00 8.48 6.00
C ALA A 93 6.16 7.62 6.97
N VAL A 94 6.19 6.30 6.83
CA VAL A 94 5.55 5.38 7.78
C VAL A 94 6.25 5.42 9.13
N ALA A 95 7.58 5.44 9.16
CA ALA A 95 8.34 5.57 10.40
C ALA A 95 8.05 6.90 11.13
N ASP A 96 7.94 8.00 10.39
CA ASP A 96 7.56 9.31 10.92
C ASP A 96 6.11 9.30 11.45
N PHE A 97 5.18 8.67 10.72
CA PHE A 97 3.79 8.50 11.15
C PHE A 97 3.69 7.71 12.47
N VAL A 98 4.44 6.60 12.58
CA VAL A 98 4.48 5.78 13.80
C VAL A 98 5.11 6.56 14.96
N SER A 99 6.21 7.27 14.70
CA SER A 99 6.92 8.08 15.70
C SER A 99 6.09 9.26 16.21
N ALA A 100 5.21 9.82 15.37
CA ALA A 100 4.28 10.88 15.74
C ALA A 100 3.11 10.42 16.62
N GLY A 101 3.06 9.13 17.00
CA GLY A 101 2.03 8.54 17.88
C GLY A 101 0.93 7.79 17.14
N GLY A 102 0.98 7.73 15.80
CA GLY A 102 0.01 7.03 14.96
C GLY A 102 -1.45 7.29 15.35
N VAL A 103 -2.27 6.24 15.37
CA VAL A 103 -3.69 6.30 15.79
C VAL A 103 -3.86 5.93 17.28
N LYS A 104 -2.78 5.83 18.06
CA LYS A 104 -2.83 5.29 19.44
C LYS A 104 -3.15 6.34 20.52
N GLU A 105 -3.02 7.64 20.24
CA GLU A 105 -3.39 8.68 21.21
C GLU A 105 -4.92 8.85 21.27
N SER A 106 -5.54 8.40 22.36
CA SER A 106 -6.94 8.68 22.66
C SER A 106 -7.11 10.15 23.04
N GLY A 107 -7.82 10.92 22.21
CA GLY A 107 -8.18 12.32 22.49
C GLY A 107 -8.23 13.19 21.23
N PRO A 108 -8.83 14.40 21.31
CA PRO A 108 -8.98 15.28 20.15
C PRO A 108 -7.63 15.70 19.54
N LEU A 109 -6.60 15.97 20.37
CA LEU A 109 -5.25 16.29 19.87
C LEU A 109 -4.59 15.12 19.12
N GLY A 110 -4.73 13.89 19.63
CA GLY A 110 -4.24 12.68 18.98
C GLY A 110 -4.92 12.42 17.63
N PHE A 111 -6.23 12.64 17.57
CA PHE A 111 -7.00 12.56 16.32
C PHE A 111 -6.49 13.54 15.26
N PHE A 112 -6.27 14.81 15.61
CA PHE A 112 -5.77 15.81 14.66
C PHE A 112 -4.35 15.49 14.16
N LYS A 113 -3.46 15.01 15.04
CA LYS A 113 -2.11 14.54 14.65
C LYS A 113 -2.18 13.35 13.71
N GLY A 114 -2.99 12.34 14.04
CA GLY A 114 -3.18 11.15 13.21
C GLY A 114 -3.76 11.50 11.83
N LEU A 115 -4.76 12.39 11.77
CA LEU A 115 -5.33 12.86 10.51
C LEU A 115 -4.30 13.60 9.66
N ARG A 116 -3.49 14.48 10.28
CA ARG A 116 -2.43 15.20 9.58
C ARG A 116 -1.38 14.23 9.02
N ALA A 117 -0.90 13.30 9.84
CA ALA A 117 0.11 12.35 9.42
C ALA A 117 -0.43 11.41 8.31
N ALA A 118 -1.70 10.99 8.39
CA ALA A 118 -2.36 10.25 7.31
C ALA A 118 -2.50 11.08 6.02
N SER A 119 -2.74 12.40 6.13
CA SER A 119 -2.81 13.29 4.97
C SER A 119 -1.48 13.49 4.25
N GLU A 120 -0.38 13.39 4.97
CA GLU A 120 0.97 13.48 4.41
C GLU A 120 1.37 12.16 3.72
N LEU A 121 0.87 11.02 4.21
CA LEU A 121 1.10 9.70 3.60
C LEU A 121 0.37 9.48 2.27
N ALA A 122 -0.85 9.99 2.14
CA ALA A 122 -1.67 9.73 0.97
C ALA A 122 -1.05 10.13 -0.39
N PRO A 123 -0.45 11.32 -0.58
CA PRO A 123 0.23 11.66 -1.83
C PRO A 123 1.48 10.79 -2.07
N ILE A 124 2.13 10.31 -1.00
CA ILE A 124 3.28 9.40 -1.11
C ILE A 124 2.81 8.04 -1.64
N TYR A 125 1.71 7.52 -1.10
CA TYR A 125 1.06 6.32 -1.65
C TYR A 125 0.66 6.55 -3.10
N ALA A 126 -0.11 7.59 -3.41
CA ALA A 126 -0.58 7.85 -4.77
C ALA A 126 0.60 7.92 -5.76
N GLY A 127 1.67 8.64 -5.43
CA GLY A 127 2.86 8.72 -6.28
C GLY A 127 3.59 7.38 -6.43
N PHE A 128 3.61 6.54 -5.39
CA PHE A 128 4.14 5.18 -5.49
C PHE A 128 3.35 4.34 -6.51
N TRP A 129 2.02 4.34 -6.40
CA TRP A 129 1.12 3.59 -7.29
C TRP A 129 1.18 4.08 -8.73
N GLU A 130 1.18 5.40 -8.93
CA GLU A 130 1.33 6.02 -10.25
C GLU A 130 2.63 5.54 -10.92
N LYS A 131 3.76 5.62 -10.18
CA LYS A 131 5.06 5.21 -10.72
C LYS A 131 5.11 3.72 -11.00
N ARG A 132 4.50 2.88 -10.15
CA ARG A 132 4.40 1.44 -10.39
C ARG A 132 3.64 1.16 -11.68
N ASN A 133 2.49 1.79 -11.89
CA ASN A 133 1.69 1.59 -13.09
C ASN A 133 2.45 2.02 -14.36
N GLU A 134 3.21 3.12 -14.28
CA GLU A 134 4.10 3.57 -15.36
C GLU A 134 5.19 2.53 -15.68
N LEU A 135 5.89 2.02 -14.66
CA LEU A 135 6.95 1.03 -14.82
C LEU A 135 6.42 -0.31 -15.33
N LEU A 136 5.29 -0.77 -14.81
CA LEU A 136 4.60 -1.96 -15.29
C LEU A 136 4.25 -1.85 -16.78
N LEU A 137 3.74 -0.68 -17.19
CA LEU A 137 3.43 -0.41 -18.59
C LEU A 137 4.69 -0.43 -19.46
N GLN A 138 5.79 0.18 -19.00
CA GLN A 138 7.08 0.16 -19.71
C GLN A 138 7.64 -1.25 -19.91
N GLN A 139 7.44 -2.13 -18.92
CA GLN A 139 7.90 -3.52 -18.98
C GLN A 139 6.91 -4.48 -19.65
N GLY A 140 5.77 -3.97 -20.12
CA GLY A 140 4.69 -4.80 -20.65
C GLY A 140 4.24 -5.87 -19.65
N MET A 141 4.17 -5.52 -18.37
CA MET A 141 3.83 -6.42 -17.27
C MET A 141 2.49 -6.04 -16.70
N GLY A 142 1.55 -6.99 -16.65
CA GLY A 142 0.24 -6.76 -16.06
C GLY A 142 0.30 -6.80 -14.52
N PRO A 143 -0.67 -6.18 -13.81
CA PRO A 143 -0.72 -6.22 -12.34
C PRO A 143 -0.74 -7.66 -11.77
N ARG A 144 -1.48 -8.56 -12.41
CA ARG A 144 -1.58 -9.97 -11.98
C ARG A 144 -0.24 -10.71 -12.09
N GLU A 145 0.49 -10.49 -13.17
CA GLU A 145 1.82 -11.08 -13.35
C GLU A 145 2.82 -10.53 -12.33
N TYR A 146 2.83 -9.21 -12.14
CA TYR A 146 3.68 -8.56 -11.14
C TYR A 146 3.46 -9.15 -9.75
N SER A 147 2.20 -9.26 -9.34
CA SER A 147 1.86 -9.72 -8.01
C SER A 147 2.04 -11.24 -7.84
N PHE A 148 1.89 -12.04 -8.90
CA PHE A 148 2.34 -13.44 -8.90
C PHE A 148 3.86 -13.53 -8.68
N LEU A 149 4.66 -12.82 -9.48
CA LEU A 149 6.11 -12.82 -9.36
C LEU A 149 6.56 -12.30 -8.00
N TYR A 150 5.92 -11.26 -7.47
CA TYR A 150 6.19 -10.73 -6.14
C TYR A 150 6.06 -11.82 -5.07
N ARG A 151 4.93 -12.52 -5.05
CA ARG A 151 4.67 -13.57 -4.06
C ARG A 151 5.58 -14.78 -4.27
N LEU A 152 5.77 -15.23 -5.50
CA LEU A 152 6.68 -16.34 -5.82
C LEU A 152 8.11 -16.03 -5.36
N LEU A 153 8.63 -14.85 -5.70
CA LEU A 153 10.03 -14.50 -5.44
C LEU A 153 10.27 -14.17 -3.96
N TYR A 154 9.44 -13.32 -3.35
CA TYR A 154 9.67 -12.90 -1.97
C TYR A 154 9.14 -13.89 -0.94
N GLN A 155 7.93 -14.41 -1.11
CA GLN A 155 7.28 -15.23 -0.09
C GLN A 155 7.68 -16.71 -0.25
N THR A 156 7.72 -17.21 -1.48
CA THR A 156 8.01 -18.63 -1.72
C THR A 156 9.51 -18.92 -1.86
N TYR A 157 10.25 -18.15 -2.66
CA TYR A 157 11.68 -18.40 -2.90
C TYR A 157 12.58 -17.86 -1.78
N LEU A 158 12.39 -16.59 -1.36
CA LEU A 158 13.18 -15.99 -0.28
C LEU A 158 12.64 -16.32 1.12
N GLY A 159 11.36 -16.68 1.24
CA GLY A 159 10.75 -17.08 2.51
C GLY A 159 10.32 -15.92 3.40
N HIS A 160 10.10 -14.72 2.85
CA HIS A 160 9.60 -13.57 3.60
C HIS A 160 8.14 -13.78 4.03
N ASP A 161 7.76 -13.19 5.17
CA ASP A 161 6.42 -13.36 5.72
C ASP A 161 5.43 -12.49 4.91
N PRO A 162 4.35 -13.05 4.33
CA PRO A 162 3.30 -12.23 3.73
C PRO A 162 2.62 -11.27 4.73
N ALA A 163 2.75 -11.49 6.04
CA ALA A 163 2.27 -10.57 7.08
C ALA A 163 3.22 -9.38 7.33
N ASP A 164 4.43 -9.38 6.76
CA ASP A 164 5.36 -8.25 6.86
C ASP A 164 4.68 -6.97 6.33
N GLY A 165 4.91 -5.85 7.03
CA GLY A 165 4.28 -4.56 6.75
C GLY A 165 2.92 -4.36 7.40
N SER A 166 2.45 -5.32 8.20
CA SER A 166 1.33 -5.08 9.09
C SER A 166 1.70 -4.03 10.13
N LEU A 167 1.00 -2.88 10.13
CA LEU A 167 1.05 -1.89 11.21
C LEU A 167 0.45 -2.42 12.54
N ALA A 168 0.05 -3.69 12.60
CA ALA A 168 -0.33 -4.33 13.85
C ALA A 168 0.84 -4.21 14.84
N PRO A 169 0.56 -3.95 16.13
CA PRO A 169 1.61 -3.92 17.14
C PRO A 169 2.37 -5.24 17.10
N ALA A 170 3.67 -5.18 16.85
CA ALA A 170 4.55 -6.34 16.84
C ALA A 170 4.26 -7.16 18.11
N GLY A 171 3.75 -8.38 17.91
CA GLY A 171 3.74 -9.38 18.97
C GLY A 171 5.17 -9.63 19.45
N PRO A 172 5.36 -10.30 20.60
CA PRO A 172 6.69 -10.58 21.12
C PRO A 172 7.56 -11.28 20.06
N VAL A 173 8.59 -10.59 19.62
CA VAL A 173 9.58 -11.04 18.64
C VAL A 173 10.42 -12.14 19.29
N GLY A 174 10.05 -13.40 19.09
CA GLY A 174 10.69 -14.51 19.79
C GLY A 174 10.04 -15.87 19.60
N GLY A 175 9.79 -16.27 18.36
CA GLY A 175 9.40 -17.63 18.05
C GLY A 175 9.45 -17.83 16.54
N ALA A 176 10.20 -18.84 16.10
CA ALA A 176 10.12 -19.33 14.74
C ALA A 176 8.64 -19.63 14.44
N VAL A 177 8.01 -18.80 13.63
CA VAL A 177 6.62 -19.00 13.23
C VAL A 177 6.63 -20.17 12.24
N PRO A 178 5.91 -21.27 12.53
CA PRO A 178 5.71 -22.33 11.55
C PRO A 178 4.98 -21.71 10.35
N SER A 179 5.54 -21.88 9.16
CA SER A 179 5.10 -21.34 7.86
C SER A 179 3.69 -21.79 7.38
N HIS A 180 2.80 -22.21 8.28
CA HIS A 180 1.52 -22.83 7.95
C HIS A 180 0.27 -22.23 8.61
N ARG A 181 0.37 -21.11 9.34
CA ARG A 181 -0.83 -20.37 9.80
C ARG A 181 -0.80 -18.90 9.41
N LEU A 182 -1.19 -18.69 8.17
CA LEU A 182 -1.65 -17.40 7.67
C LEU A 182 -3.08 -17.17 8.18
N ASP A 183 -3.23 -16.48 9.31
CA ASP A 183 -4.55 -16.03 9.80
C ASP A 183 -5.17 -14.92 8.92
N ALA A 184 -4.50 -14.52 7.83
CA ALA A 184 -4.98 -13.48 6.90
C ALA A 184 -5.78 -14.01 5.69
N GLY A 185 -5.96 -15.33 5.54
CA GLY A 185 -6.82 -15.89 4.49
C GLY A 185 -6.31 -15.75 3.05
N ILE A 186 -5.16 -15.13 2.81
CA ILE A 186 -4.50 -15.08 1.50
C ILE A 186 -3.53 -16.27 1.44
N PRO A 187 -3.84 -17.36 0.71
CA PRO A 187 -2.89 -18.44 0.54
C PRO A 187 -1.68 -17.91 -0.24
N ALA A 188 -0.48 -18.06 0.33
CA ALA A 188 0.75 -17.89 -0.43
C ALA A 188 0.66 -18.78 -1.69
N PRO A 189 1.12 -18.31 -2.87
CA PRO A 189 1.15 -19.15 -4.05
C PRO A 189 2.00 -20.37 -3.74
N VAL A 190 1.35 -21.53 -3.72
CA VAL A 190 2.03 -22.80 -3.56
C VAL A 190 2.76 -23.05 -4.88
N TRP A 191 4.07 -22.87 -4.86
CA TRP A 191 4.94 -23.39 -5.90
C TRP A 191 4.78 -24.91 -5.95
N GLU A 192 4.43 -25.44 -7.12
CA GLU A 192 4.15 -26.87 -7.33
C GLU A 192 5.35 -27.61 -7.94
N GLY A 193 6.36 -26.88 -8.42
CA GLY A 193 7.55 -27.43 -9.07
C GLY A 193 8.64 -27.89 -8.09
N ASP A 194 9.75 -28.35 -8.66
CA ASP A 194 10.94 -28.74 -7.89
C ASP A 194 11.66 -27.49 -7.33
N PRO A 195 11.82 -27.35 -6.00
CA PRO A 195 12.54 -26.23 -5.40
C PRO A 195 13.97 -26.07 -5.92
N ALA A 196 14.65 -27.16 -6.29
CA ALA A 196 16.01 -27.10 -6.82
C ALA A 196 16.07 -26.43 -8.20
N GLN A 197 15.02 -26.58 -9.03
CA GLN A 197 14.93 -25.89 -10.31
C GLN A 197 14.72 -24.39 -10.12
N LEU A 198 13.85 -24.01 -9.17
CA LEU A 198 13.60 -22.61 -8.85
C LEU A 198 14.86 -21.94 -8.29
N ASP A 199 15.58 -22.60 -7.38
CA ASP A 199 16.83 -22.08 -6.84
C ASP A 199 17.91 -21.93 -7.91
N SER A 200 18.12 -22.94 -8.75
CA SER A 200 19.08 -22.84 -9.85
C SER A 200 18.74 -21.72 -10.85
N ALA A 201 17.46 -21.44 -11.08
CA ALA A 201 17.02 -20.40 -12.00
C ALA A 201 17.18 -18.98 -11.42
N LEU A 202 17.10 -18.83 -10.09
CA LEU A 202 17.07 -17.53 -9.42
C LEU A 202 18.36 -17.21 -8.63
N ALA A 203 19.30 -18.16 -8.54
CA ALA A 203 20.53 -18.01 -7.75
C ALA A 203 21.31 -16.73 -8.10
N GLU A 204 21.38 -16.37 -9.38
CA GLU A 204 22.14 -15.19 -9.85
C GLU A 204 21.51 -13.86 -9.41
N VAL A 205 20.18 -13.81 -9.25
CA VAL A 205 19.44 -12.59 -8.89
C VAL A 205 19.03 -12.54 -7.42
N ARG A 206 19.36 -13.57 -6.63
CA ARG A 206 18.95 -13.68 -5.22
C ARG A 206 19.33 -12.46 -4.39
N LEU A 207 20.58 -11.99 -4.50
CA LEU A 207 21.06 -10.84 -3.74
C LEU A 207 20.34 -9.54 -4.12
N GLU A 208 20.02 -9.37 -5.40
CA GLU A 208 19.30 -8.20 -5.88
C GLU A 208 17.84 -8.21 -5.43
N LEU A 209 17.19 -9.37 -5.45
CA LEU A 209 15.85 -9.53 -4.89
C LEU A 209 15.84 -9.10 -3.42
N GLU A 210 16.74 -9.64 -2.59
CA GLU A 210 16.84 -9.26 -1.18
C GLU A 210 17.07 -7.76 -0.97
N ALA A 211 17.91 -7.13 -1.80
CA ALA A 211 18.16 -5.69 -1.73
C ALA A 211 16.93 -4.82 -2.06
N HIS A 212 15.96 -5.37 -2.80
CA HIS A 212 14.73 -4.70 -3.18
C HIS A 212 13.49 -5.19 -2.42
N TYR A 213 13.65 -6.09 -1.45
CA TYR A 213 12.58 -6.42 -0.53
C TYR A 213 12.38 -5.29 0.48
N SER A 214 11.12 -4.98 0.78
CA SER A 214 10.76 -3.96 1.76
C SER A 214 9.60 -4.49 2.61
N PRO A 215 9.81 -4.77 3.91
CA PRO A 215 8.76 -5.29 4.75
C PRO A 215 7.62 -4.29 4.90
N VAL A 216 7.91 -2.98 4.96
CA VAL A 216 6.89 -1.94 5.12
C VAL A 216 5.92 -1.89 3.93
N THR A 217 6.43 -2.13 2.73
CA THR A 217 5.62 -2.02 1.51
C THR A 217 5.00 -3.33 1.04
N ASN A 218 5.42 -4.47 1.61
CA ASN A 218 4.97 -5.81 1.24
C ASN A 218 3.45 -5.92 1.13
N ARG A 219 2.72 -5.48 2.15
CA ARG A 219 1.24 -5.52 2.12
C ARG A 219 0.63 -4.65 1.03
N LEU A 220 1.24 -3.50 0.72
CA LEU A 220 0.74 -2.58 -0.30
C LEU A 220 0.86 -3.19 -1.68
N GLU A 221 1.99 -3.82 -1.97
CA GLU A 221 2.28 -4.42 -3.28
C GLU A 221 1.23 -5.48 -3.64
N THR A 222 0.64 -6.15 -2.65
CA THR A 222 -0.37 -7.21 -2.80
C THR A 222 -1.83 -6.73 -2.76
N LEU A 223 -2.13 -5.46 -2.46
CA LEU A 223 -3.51 -5.00 -2.17
C LEU A 223 -4.50 -5.03 -3.36
N PHE A 224 -4.05 -5.14 -4.61
CA PHE A 224 -4.89 -4.97 -5.81
C PHE A 224 -5.25 -6.29 -6.50
N GLU A 225 -4.92 -7.41 -5.87
CA GLU A 225 -5.14 -8.76 -6.43
C GLU A 225 -6.52 -9.37 -6.12
N GLU A 226 -7.49 -8.62 -5.60
CA GLU A 226 -8.85 -9.15 -5.43
C GLU A 226 -9.80 -8.69 -6.56
N PRO A 227 -9.77 -9.32 -7.75
CA PRO A 227 -10.88 -9.22 -8.68
C PRO A 227 -12.05 -10.00 -8.10
N GLY A 228 -12.90 -9.33 -7.31
CA GLY A 228 -14.14 -9.93 -6.82
C GLY A 228 -14.56 -9.66 -5.38
N SER A 229 -13.92 -8.73 -4.65
CA SER A 229 -14.64 -8.11 -3.54
C SER A 229 -15.68 -7.14 -4.16
N PRO A 230 -16.99 -7.34 -3.93
CA PRO A 230 -18.04 -6.49 -4.51
C PRO A 230 -17.91 -5.02 -4.12
#